data_AF-A0A9X4MSS7-F1
#
_entry.id   AF-A0A9X4MSS7-F1
#
_cell.length_a   1.000
_cell.length_b   1.000
_cell.length_c   1.000
_cell.angle_alpha   90.00
_cell.angle_beta   90.00
_cell.angle_gamma   90.00
#
_symmetry.space_group_name_H-M   'P 1'
#
loop_
_entity.id
_entity.type
_entity.pdbx_description
1 polymer ?
#
loop_
_entity_poly.entity_id
_entity_poly.type
_entity_poly.pdbx_seq_one_letter_code
_entity_poly.pdbx_strand_id
1 'polypeptide(L)'
;MWDRQIDSLEVSYATLMTAKEDGFEKGLERGREEGLEKGLERGREELQITSARNFLLAGVDIDIISNSLNLPLERVLQLQSELNANS
;
A
#
# COMPACT_ATOMS: atom_id res chain seq x y z
N MET A 1 1.35 -44.89 -36.32
CA MET A 1 1.59 -43.44 -36.50
C MET A 1 0.44 -42.69 -35.82
N TRP A 2 0.40 -42.74 -34.49
CA TRP A 2 -0.57 -42.07 -33.61
C TRP A 2 0.15 -41.29 -32.50
N ASP A 3 1.35 -41.73 -32.13
CA ASP A 3 2.18 -41.15 -31.06
C ASP A 3 2.48 -39.66 -31.27
N ARG A 4 2.88 -39.23 -32.47
CA ARG A 4 3.25 -37.82 -32.73
C ARG A 4 2.10 -36.80 -32.50
N GLN A 5 0.85 -37.21 -32.68
CA GLN A 5 -0.31 -36.33 -32.44
C GLN A 5 -0.66 -36.25 -30.95
N ILE A 6 -0.50 -37.35 -30.21
CA ILE A 6 -0.67 -37.39 -28.76
C ILE A 6 0.44 -36.56 -28.09
N ASP A 7 1.70 -36.74 -28.51
CA ASP A 7 2.85 -35.97 -28.00
C ASP A 7 2.64 -34.45 -28.19
N SER A 8 2.09 -34.04 -29.34
CA SER A 8 1.79 -32.64 -29.63
C SER A 8 0.67 -32.08 -28.75
N LEU A 9 -0.33 -32.88 -28.40
CA LEU A 9 -1.43 -32.46 -27.53
C LEU A 9 -0.98 -32.37 -26.07
N GLU A 10 -0.15 -33.31 -25.61
CA GLU A 10 0.40 -33.33 -24.25
C GLU A 10 1.31 -32.12 -24.00
N VAL A 11 2.22 -31.81 -24.94
CA VAL A 11 3.08 -30.62 -24.84
C VAL A 11 2.25 -29.33 -24.83
N SER A 12 1.21 -29.25 -25.68
CA SER A 12 0.30 -28.10 -25.72
C SER A 12 -0.46 -27.93 -24.41
N TYR A 13 -1.01 -29.02 -23.86
CA TYR A 13 -1.72 -29.01 -22.59
C TYR A 13 -0.81 -28.62 -21.42
N ALA A 14 0.39 -29.21 -21.35
CA ALA A 14 1.39 -28.86 -20.33
C ALA A 14 1.79 -27.38 -20.39
N THR A 15 1.96 -26.83 -21.59
CA THR A 15 2.27 -25.40 -21.79
C THR A 15 1.13 -24.50 -21.32
N LEU A 16 -0.12 -24.87 -21.60
CA LEU A 16 -1.29 -24.09 -21.15
C LEU A 16 -1.47 -24.17 -19.63
N MET A 17 -1.24 -25.34 -19.03
CA MET A 17 -1.35 -25.52 -17.59
C MET A 17 -0.28 -24.73 -16.85
N THR A 18 0.98 -24.82 -17.27
CA THR A 18 2.08 -24.03 -16.70
C THR A 18 1.85 -22.53 -16.85
N ALA A 19 1.42 -22.06 -18.04
CA ALA A 19 1.10 -20.65 -18.24
C ALA A 19 -0.05 -20.16 -17.33
N LYS A 20 -1.04 -21.01 -17.05
CA LYS A 20 -2.13 -20.69 -16.14
C LYS A 20 -1.67 -20.63 -14.68
N GLU A 21 -0.86 -21.60 -14.25
CA GLU A 21 -0.27 -21.66 -12.91
C GLU A 21 0.62 -20.43 -12.67
N ASP A 22 1.53 -20.14 -13.60
CA ASP A 22 2.35 -18.93 -13.62
C ASP A 22 1.51 -17.66 -13.50
N GLY A 23 0.44 -17.56 -14.28
CA GLY A 23 -0.45 -16.40 -14.27
C GLY A 23 -1.15 -16.22 -12.92
N PHE A 24 -1.57 -17.32 -12.30
CA PHE A 24 -2.19 -17.32 -10.98
C PHE A 24 -1.19 -16.94 -9.88
N GLU A 25 -0.01 -17.53 -9.88
CA GLU A 25 1.05 -17.22 -8.90
C GLU A 25 1.49 -15.76 -9.00
N LYS A 26 1.75 -15.26 -10.22
CA LYS A 26 2.08 -13.85 -10.46
C LYS A 26 0.97 -12.92 -10.01
N GLY A 27 -0.29 -13.29 -10.24
CA GLY A 27 -1.45 -12.51 -9.80
C GLY A 27 -1.55 -12.44 -8.27
N LEU A 28 -1.34 -13.57 -7.59
CA LEU A 28 -1.37 -13.65 -6.14
C LEU A 28 -0.22 -12.86 -5.50
N GLU A 29 1.00 -13.02 -6.03
CA GLU A 29 2.18 -12.32 -5.55
C GLU A 29 2.02 -10.80 -5.67
N ARG A 30 1.62 -10.31 -6.85
CA ARG A 30 1.34 -8.87 -7.07
C ARG A 30 0.25 -8.36 -6.13
N GLY A 31 -0.86 -9.09 -5.99
CA GLY A 31 -1.95 -8.69 -5.10
C GLY A 31 -1.50 -8.57 -3.64
N ARG A 32 -0.64 -9.50 -3.18
CA ARG A 32 -0.07 -9.47 -1.83
C ARG A 32 0.89 -8.30 -1.64
N GLU A 33 1.77 -8.06 -2.60
CA GLU A 33 2.75 -6.96 -2.55
C GLU A 33 2.05 -5.60 -2.55
N GLU A 34 1.14 -5.35 -3.50
CA GLU A 34 0.38 -4.11 -3.57
C GLU A 34 -0.48 -3.90 -2.31
N GLY A 35 -1.09 -4.96 -1.79
CA GLY A 35 -1.89 -4.90 -0.58
C GLY A 35 -1.07 -4.51 0.64
N LEU A 36 0.13 -5.10 0.78
CA LEU A 36 1.04 -4.78 1.87
C LEU A 36 1.58 -3.35 1.76
N GLU A 37 2.00 -2.92 0.58
CA GLU A 37 2.51 -1.57 0.34
C GLU A 37 1.45 -0.50 0.67
N LYS A 38 0.25 -0.64 0.12
CA LYS A 38 -0.89 0.26 0.40
C LYS A 38 -1.25 0.27 1.89
N GLY A 39 -1.20 -0.88 2.54
CA GLY A 39 -1.46 -1.00 3.98
C GLY A 39 -0.42 -0.27 4.83
N LEU A 40 0.86 -0.43 4.51
CA LEU A 40 1.96 0.23 5.21
C LEU A 40 1.96 1.75 5.00
N GLU A 41 1.68 2.21 3.78
CA GLU A 41 1.60 3.63 3.45
C GLU A 41 0.46 4.31 4.24
N ARG A 42 -0.76 3.75 4.17
CA ARG A 42 -1.91 4.24 4.95
C ARG A 42 -1.64 4.26 6.44
N GLY A 43 -1.04 3.18 6.99
CA GLY A 43 -0.72 3.12 8.41
C GLY A 43 0.30 4.19 8.84
N ARG A 44 1.28 4.52 7.99
CA ARG A 44 2.23 5.61 8.27
C ARG A 44 1.55 6.97 8.23
N GLU A 45 0.70 7.23 7.25
CA GLU A 45 -0.04 8.49 7.14
C GLU A 45 -0.98 8.69 8.34
N GLU A 46 -1.76 7.66 8.71
CA GLU A 46 -2.65 7.69 9.87
C GLU A 46 -1.89 7.95 11.17
N LEU A 47 -0.72 7.31 11.35
CA LEU A 47 0.13 7.53 12.50
C LEU A 47 0.66 8.96 12.54
N GLN A 48 1.18 9.49 11.43
CA GLN A 48 1.67 10.87 11.34
C GLN A 48 0.57 11.87 11.70
N ILE A 49 -0.64 11.71 11.15
CA ILE A 49 -1.76 12.61 11.44
C ILE A 49 -2.16 12.52 12.92
N THR A 50 -2.24 11.31 13.48
CA THR A 50 -2.60 11.11 14.88
C THR A 50 -1.57 11.71 15.81
N SER A 51 -0.27 11.48 15.55
CA SER A 51 0.83 12.09 16.29
C SER A 51 0.81 13.61 16.20
N ALA A 52 0.60 14.18 15.01
CA ALA A 52 0.49 15.63 14.81
C ALA A 52 -0.65 16.24 15.65
N ARG A 53 -1.84 15.61 15.63
CA ARG A 53 -2.97 16.05 16.45
C ARG A 53 -2.64 16.01 17.95
N ASN A 54 -2.03 14.92 18.42
CA ASN A 54 -1.66 14.79 19.82
C ASN A 54 -0.64 15.85 20.25
N PHE A 55 0.34 16.16 19.38
CA PHE A 55 1.31 17.23 19.65
C PHE A 55 0.66 18.62 19.65
N LEU A 56 -0.25 18.90 18.73
CA LEU A 56 -1.01 20.15 18.72
C LEU A 56 -1.84 20.31 20.00
N LEU A 57 -2.52 19.25 20.46
CA LEU A 57 -3.27 19.25 21.72
C LEU A 57 -2.37 19.43 22.95
N ALA A 58 -1.14 18.93 22.89
CA ALA A 58 -0.13 19.14 23.93
C ALA A 58 0.53 20.53 23.88
N GLY A 59 0.16 21.38 22.92
CA GLY A 59 0.70 22.74 22.76
C GLY A 59 2.12 22.78 22.19
N VAL A 60 2.55 21.73 21.48
CA VAL A 60 3.84 21.73 20.78
C VAL A 60 3.78 22.67 19.57
N ASP A 61 4.88 23.37 19.32
CA ASP A 61 4.99 24.32 18.22
C ASP A 61 4.86 23.65 16.84
N ILE A 62 4.18 24.34 15.93
CA ILE A 62 3.82 23.84 14.59
C ILE A 62 5.07 23.55 13.75
N ASP A 63 6.11 24.39 13.85
CA ASP A 63 7.35 24.20 13.11
C ASP A 63 8.09 22.94 13.61
N ILE A 64 8.04 22.68 14.92
CA ILE A 64 8.63 21.46 15.51
C ILE A 64 7.87 20.21 15.02
N ILE A 65 6.54 20.25 14.99
CA ILE A 65 5.71 19.13 14.52
C ILE A 65 5.96 18.84 13.04
N SER A 66 5.97 19.90 12.22
CA SER A 66 6.26 19.85 10.78
C SER A 66 7.59 19.15 10.50
N ASN A 67 8.66 19.62 11.15
CA ASN A 67 10.00 19.06 10.99
C ASN A 67 10.14 17.64 11.56
N SER A 68 9.52 17.36 12.71
CA SER A 68 9.65 16.04 13.38
C SER A 68 8.91 14.93 12.64
N LEU A 69 7.75 15.24 12.07
CA LEU A 69 6.91 14.27 11.36
C LEU A 69 7.11 14.28 9.85
N ASN A 70 7.99 15.16 9.35
CA ASN A 70 8.22 15.41 7.94
C ASN A 70 6.89 15.70 7.19
N LEU A 71 6.06 16.53 7.80
CA LEU A 71 4.78 16.98 7.25
C LEU A 71 4.92 18.41 6.74
N PRO A 72 4.26 18.79 5.63
CA PRO A 72 4.22 20.18 5.21
C PRO A 72 3.60 21.07 6.30
N LEU A 73 4.15 22.28 6.48
CA LEU A 73 3.63 23.23 7.47
C LEU A 73 2.14 23.53 7.26
N GLU A 74 1.73 23.67 5.99
CA GLU A 74 0.33 23.84 5.60
C GLU A 74 -0.56 22.70 6.12
N ARG A 75 -0.07 21.45 6.10
CA ARG A 75 -0.83 20.31 6.58
C ARG A 75 -1.03 20.35 8.09
N VAL A 76 0.00 20.74 8.84
CA VAL A 76 -0.10 20.88 10.30
C VAL A 76 -1.06 22.01 10.68
N LEU A 77 -1.01 23.14 9.96
CA LEU A 77 -1.95 24.25 10.12
C LEU A 77 -3.40 23.85 9.82
N GLN A 78 -3.63 23.09 8.76
CA GLN A 78 -4.94 22.51 8.46
C GLN A 78 -5.44 21.66 9.63
N LEU A 79 -4.62 20.73 10.14
CA LEU A 79 -4.99 19.89 11.29
C LEU A 79 -5.32 20.70 12.54
N GLN A 80 -4.59 21.79 12.80
CA GLN A 80 -4.89 22.70 13.91
C GLN A 80 -6.25 23.38 13.72
N SER A 81 -6.55 23.86 12.51
CA SER A 81 -7.84 24.47 12.19
C SER A 81 -9.00 23.47 12.34
N GLU A 82 -8.81 22.21 11.93
CA GLU A 82 -9.79 21.15 12.08
C GLU A 82 -10.05 20.83 13.56
N LEU A 83 -9.03 20.86 14.42
CA LEU A 83 -9.20 20.65 15.87
C LEU A 83 -10.00 21.80 16.51
N ASN A 84 -9.68 23.04 16.13
CA ASN A 84 -10.36 24.23 16.65
C ASN A 84 -11.82 24.34 16.16
N ALA A 85 -12.12 23.84 14.96
CA ALA A 85 -13.48 23.82 14.42
C ALA A 85 -14.39 22.76 15.05
N ASN A 86 -13.80 21.73 15.66
CA ASN A 86 -14.52 20.64 16.34
C ASN A 86 -14.56 20.80 17.87
N SER A 87 -14.06 21.93 18.39
CA SER A 87 -14.09 22.31 19.82
C SER A 87 -15.22 23.29 20.08
#